data_AF-A0A2G9ZDM4-F1
#
_entry.id   AF-A0A2G9ZDM4-F1
#
_cell.length_a   1.000
_cell.length_b   1.000
_cell.length_c   1.000
_cell.angle_alpha   90.00
_cell.angle_beta   90.00
_cell.angle_gamma   90.00
#
_symmetry.space_group_name_H-M   'P 1'
#
loop_
_entity.id
_entity.type
_entity.pdbx_description
1 polymer ?
#
loop_
_entity_poly.entity_id
_entity_poly.type
_entity_poly.pdbx_seq_one_letter_code
_entity_poly.pdbx_strand_id
1 'polypeptide(L)'
;MKPFLKKNREYIFIICVFILIKAFLFYWAEFNFNYTKYPDETAISIWDRWDTRAYKTIAEFGYTSPNDPEDYQKFLSHFPPLYPILIKAVSSVTPLSLVGSGILISLICALIASIYLFKLVKKEFDEKRAYIATFLFILYPISYFTGTIYTEGLFLMLVIMFFYYVRKEKYLVASVLAGLAILTRTSGIVLLPVIFYLFFSKKVELRNKMNLIIFPVIGLFIYLMINLYYFGDPLFFQQEYAQNFYSGKHLIVPFSESFNTVKEIASKTSSISDNYYMMTNGWNAIFVFFSLIVSLIGIRILPTTYSIYSLSSLLFISSYSWGISNARYTYMVFPMFMILSKIKNKITITAIFILFTSLLLYFTLQFTGGGWGF
;
A
#
# COMPACT_ATOMS: atom_id res chain seq x y z
N MET A 1 -23.61 -24.71 14.81
CA MET A 1 -23.15 -23.31 14.92
C MET A 1 -22.11 -23.06 16.02
N LYS A 2 -22.34 -23.47 17.29
CA LYS A 2 -21.39 -23.27 18.42
C LYS A 2 -19.94 -23.79 18.18
N PRO A 3 -19.70 -24.96 17.55
CA PRO A 3 -18.34 -25.45 17.32
C PRO A 3 -17.56 -24.64 16.28
N PHE A 4 -18.23 -24.16 15.22
CA PHE A 4 -17.63 -23.33 14.17
C PHE A 4 -17.19 -21.97 14.72
N LEU A 5 -18.05 -21.33 15.53
CA LEU A 5 -17.75 -20.06 16.18
C LEU A 5 -16.57 -20.19 17.14
N LYS A 6 -16.48 -21.30 17.91
CA LYS A 6 -15.37 -21.54 18.83
C LYS A 6 -14.05 -21.74 18.08
N LYS A 7 -14.06 -22.43 16.92
CA LYS A 7 -12.87 -22.70 16.09
C LYS A 7 -12.35 -21.45 15.37
N ASN A 8 -13.24 -20.52 14.99
CA ASN A 8 -12.89 -19.34 14.19
C ASN A 8 -13.01 -18.01 14.95
N ARG A 9 -13.10 -18.05 16.29
CA ARG A 9 -13.37 -16.88 17.15
C ARG A 9 -12.42 -15.72 16.86
N GLU A 10 -11.14 -16.02 16.70
CA GLU A 10 -10.08 -15.04 16.45
C GLU A 10 -10.28 -14.31 15.11
N TYR A 11 -10.65 -15.03 14.05
CA TYR A 11 -10.92 -14.42 12.74
C TYR A 11 -12.21 -13.60 12.75
N ILE A 12 -13.26 -14.09 13.40
CA ILE A 12 -14.52 -13.36 13.55
C ILE A 12 -14.27 -12.05 14.29
N PHE A 13 -13.48 -12.08 15.37
CA PHE A 13 -13.14 -10.87 16.11
C PHE A 13 -12.40 -9.84 15.25
N ILE A 14 -11.39 -10.27 14.47
CA ILE A 14 -10.67 -9.37 13.55
C ILE A 14 -11.61 -8.79 12.49
N ILE A 15 -12.51 -9.61 11.92
CA ILE A 15 -13.50 -9.15 10.93
C ILE A 15 -14.41 -8.09 11.54
N CYS A 16 -14.98 -8.35 12.72
CA CYS A 16 -15.85 -7.39 13.39
C CYS A 16 -15.12 -6.09 13.69
N VAL A 17 -13.90 -6.14 14.25
CA VAL A 17 -13.11 -4.94 14.57
C VAL A 17 -12.75 -4.17 13.31
N PHE A 18 -12.36 -4.86 12.23
CA PHE A 18 -12.06 -4.22 10.95
C PHE A 18 -13.29 -3.48 10.39
N ILE A 19 -14.44 -4.15 10.33
CA ILE A 19 -15.69 -3.55 9.84
C ILE A 19 -16.08 -2.35 10.70
N LEU A 20 -16.02 -2.46 12.03
CA LEU A 20 -16.34 -1.36 12.94
C LEU A 20 -15.43 -0.16 12.72
N ILE A 21 -14.11 -0.37 12.62
CA ILE A 21 -13.15 0.73 12.38
C ILE A 21 -13.40 1.38 11.02
N LYS A 22 -13.58 0.60 9.95
CA LYS A 22 -13.81 1.16 8.61
C LYS A 22 -15.17 1.85 8.50
N ALA A 23 -16.23 1.27 9.05
CA ALA A 23 -17.54 1.92 9.11
C ALA A 23 -17.48 3.24 9.89
N PHE A 24 -16.79 3.26 11.04
CA PHE A 24 -16.57 4.50 11.78
C PHE A 24 -15.77 5.52 10.96
N LEU A 25 -14.77 5.10 10.20
CA LEU A 25 -13.97 6.00 9.37
C LEU A 25 -14.78 6.65 8.25
N PHE A 26 -15.66 5.89 7.60
CA PHE A 26 -16.60 6.41 6.59
C PHE A 26 -17.59 7.39 7.22
N TYR A 27 -18.19 7.02 8.36
CA TYR A 27 -19.07 7.91 9.12
C TYR A 27 -18.35 9.20 9.55
N TRP A 28 -17.12 9.09 10.05
CA TRP A 28 -16.30 10.22 10.47
C TRP A 28 -16.01 11.18 9.31
N ALA A 29 -15.68 10.63 8.13
CA ALA A 29 -15.47 11.42 6.92
C ALA A 29 -16.75 12.15 6.49
N GLU A 30 -17.87 11.44 6.41
CA GLU A 30 -19.17 11.98 6.01
C GLU A 30 -19.66 13.06 6.97
N PHE A 31 -19.62 12.79 8.27
CA PHE A 31 -20.12 13.70 9.32
C PHE A 31 -19.38 15.05 9.33
N ASN A 32 -18.08 15.04 9.00
CA ASN A 32 -17.24 16.23 8.99
C ASN A 32 -17.10 16.86 7.59
N PHE A 33 -17.72 16.29 6.55
CA PHE A 33 -17.59 16.81 5.20
C PHE A 33 -18.44 18.07 5.00
N ASN A 34 -17.89 19.06 4.28
CA ASN A 34 -18.55 20.34 4.07
C ASN A 34 -19.47 20.30 2.82
N TYR A 35 -20.66 19.71 2.98
CA TYR A 35 -21.67 19.64 1.92
C TYR A 35 -22.28 20.99 1.54
N THR A 36 -22.18 22.02 2.39
CA THR A 36 -22.64 23.37 1.99
C THR A 36 -21.72 23.99 0.96
N LYS A 37 -20.42 23.68 1.02
CA LYS A 37 -19.43 24.11 0.01
C LYS A 37 -19.44 23.21 -1.23
N TYR A 38 -19.67 21.90 -1.08
CA TYR A 38 -19.66 20.94 -2.17
C TYR A 38 -20.96 20.10 -2.18
N PRO A 39 -22.08 20.69 -2.62
CA PRO A 39 -23.41 20.06 -2.50
C PRO A 39 -23.62 18.84 -3.41
N ASP A 40 -22.83 18.71 -4.47
CA ASP A 40 -22.93 17.60 -5.42
C ASP A 40 -22.19 16.33 -4.96
N GLU A 41 -21.39 16.45 -3.89
CA GLU A 41 -20.67 15.31 -3.31
C GLU A 41 -21.60 14.45 -2.47
N THR A 42 -21.28 13.16 -2.39
CA THR A 42 -22.00 12.13 -1.64
C THR A 42 -21.03 11.44 -0.67
N ALA A 43 -21.57 10.71 0.31
CA ALA A 43 -20.76 9.93 1.25
C ALA A 43 -19.76 8.97 0.57
N ILE A 44 -20.04 8.55 -0.67
CA ILE A 44 -19.17 7.68 -1.47
C ILE A 44 -18.20 8.49 -2.33
N SER A 45 -18.66 9.56 -3.00
CA SER A 45 -17.82 10.31 -3.94
C SER A 45 -16.72 11.14 -3.26
N ILE A 46 -16.84 11.46 -1.97
CA ILE A 46 -15.75 12.09 -1.22
C ILE A 46 -14.46 11.24 -1.15
N TRP A 47 -14.56 9.93 -1.44
CA TRP A 47 -13.42 9.00 -1.52
C TRP A 47 -12.84 8.88 -2.93
N ASP A 48 -13.48 9.48 -3.94
CA ASP A 48 -13.08 9.49 -5.34
C ASP A 48 -12.13 10.66 -5.61
N ARG A 49 -10.85 10.48 -5.26
CA ARG A 49 -9.83 11.53 -5.29
C ARG A 49 -8.58 11.10 -6.06
N TRP A 50 -7.90 12.07 -6.67
CA TRP A 50 -6.55 11.95 -7.23
C TRP A 50 -6.36 10.76 -8.18
N ASP A 51 -5.52 9.77 -7.84
CA ASP A 51 -5.21 8.60 -8.67
C ASP A 51 -6.44 7.76 -9.02
N THR A 52 -7.55 7.92 -8.28
CA THR A 52 -8.82 7.27 -8.59
C THR A 52 -9.24 7.52 -10.03
N ARG A 53 -9.00 8.74 -10.55
CA ARG A 53 -9.31 9.07 -11.95
C ARG A 53 -8.61 8.11 -12.91
N ALA A 54 -7.31 7.88 -12.73
CA ALA A 54 -6.55 6.97 -13.59
C ALA A 54 -7.04 5.53 -13.50
N TYR A 55 -7.30 5.02 -12.28
CA TYR A 55 -7.83 3.67 -12.12
C TYR A 55 -9.20 3.46 -12.78
N LYS A 56 -10.10 4.46 -12.67
CA LYS A 56 -11.41 4.41 -13.32
C LYS A 56 -11.32 4.55 -14.84
N THR A 57 -10.47 5.45 -15.35
CA THR A 57 -10.25 5.61 -16.79
C THR A 57 -9.74 4.30 -17.39
N ILE A 58 -8.76 3.66 -16.75
CA ILE A 58 -8.23 2.37 -17.23
C ILE A 58 -9.28 1.27 -17.14
N ALA A 59 -10.11 1.26 -16.10
CA ALA A 59 -11.18 0.28 -15.97
C ALA A 59 -12.25 0.45 -17.08
N GLU A 60 -12.54 1.68 -17.48
CA GLU A 60 -13.61 1.97 -18.44
C GLU A 60 -13.15 1.89 -19.90
N PHE A 61 -11.98 2.46 -20.21
CA PHE A 61 -11.49 2.68 -21.57
C PHE A 61 -10.14 1.99 -21.85
N GLY A 62 -9.61 1.21 -20.90
CA GLY A 62 -8.24 0.71 -20.97
C GLY A 62 -7.22 1.84 -20.90
N TYR A 63 -6.03 1.63 -21.45
CA TYR A 63 -4.96 2.65 -21.48
C TYR A 63 -5.18 3.71 -22.56
N THR A 64 -6.41 3.84 -23.06
CA THR A 64 -6.83 4.91 -23.96
C THR A 64 -7.73 5.86 -23.18
N SER A 65 -7.61 7.16 -23.43
CA SER A 65 -8.58 8.12 -22.91
C SER A 65 -9.00 9.09 -24.02
N PRO A 66 -10.00 8.72 -24.84
CA PRO A 66 -10.31 9.43 -26.08
C PRO A 66 -10.79 10.88 -25.88
N ASN A 67 -11.24 11.22 -24.67
CA ASN A 67 -11.73 12.56 -24.32
C ASN A 67 -10.75 13.38 -23.48
N ASP A 68 -9.60 12.80 -23.10
CA ASP A 68 -8.61 13.50 -22.28
C ASP A 68 -7.41 13.97 -23.13
N PRO A 69 -6.65 14.97 -22.65
CA PRO A 69 -5.41 15.39 -23.29
C PRO A 69 -4.39 14.26 -23.42
N GLU A 70 -3.55 14.32 -24.45
CA GLU A 70 -2.52 13.31 -24.75
C GLU A 70 -1.59 13.05 -23.55
N ASP A 71 -1.22 14.10 -22.81
CA ASP A 71 -0.38 13.98 -21.62
C ASP A 71 -1.01 13.13 -20.52
N TYR A 72 -2.33 13.22 -20.35
CA TYR A 72 -3.04 12.37 -19.40
C TYR A 72 -3.07 10.91 -19.84
N GLN A 73 -3.19 10.66 -21.15
CA GLN A 73 -3.11 9.29 -21.68
C GLN A 73 -1.72 8.70 -21.43
N LYS A 74 -0.65 9.46 -21.65
CA LYS A 74 0.73 9.05 -21.34
C LYS A 74 0.91 8.77 -19.84
N PHE A 75 0.31 9.59 -18.98
CA PHE A 75 0.32 9.38 -17.53
C PHE A 75 -0.29 8.03 -17.09
N LEU A 76 -1.24 7.48 -17.84
CA LEU A 76 -1.83 6.16 -17.54
C LEU A 76 -0.80 5.02 -17.62
N SER A 77 0.30 5.19 -18.34
CA SER A 77 1.37 4.19 -18.48
C SER A 77 1.97 3.75 -17.14
N HIS A 78 1.91 4.59 -16.10
CA HIS A 78 2.45 4.29 -14.76
C HIS A 78 1.60 3.33 -13.92
N PHE A 79 0.37 3.03 -14.36
CA PHE A 79 -0.62 2.31 -13.57
C PHE A 79 -0.69 0.86 -14.03
N PRO A 80 -0.27 -0.11 -13.21
CA PRO A 80 -0.39 -1.53 -13.57
C PRO A 80 -1.85 -2.00 -13.65
N PRO A 81 -2.11 -3.05 -14.45
CA PRO A 81 -3.45 -3.31 -14.96
C PRO A 81 -4.37 -4.05 -13.99
N LEU A 82 -3.83 -4.75 -12.97
CA LEU A 82 -4.63 -5.72 -12.22
C LEU A 82 -5.79 -5.07 -11.47
N TYR A 83 -5.55 -3.92 -10.84
CA TYR A 83 -6.59 -3.25 -10.05
C TYR A 83 -7.71 -2.65 -10.93
N PRO A 84 -7.41 -1.90 -12.01
CA PRO A 84 -8.43 -1.51 -12.99
C PRO A 84 -9.22 -2.67 -13.59
N ILE A 85 -8.55 -3.79 -13.95
CA ILE A 85 -9.21 -4.98 -14.48
C ILE A 85 -10.20 -5.56 -13.46
N LEU A 86 -9.80 -5.64 -12.19
CA LEU A 86 -10.69 -6.12 -11.13
C LEU A 86 -11.87 -5.18 -10.90
N ILE A 87 -11.66 -3.86 -10.95
CA ILE A 87 -12.74 -2.87 -10.87
C ILE A 87 -13.76 -3.12 -11.99
N LYS A 88 -13.31 -3.20 -13.24
CA LYS A 88 -14.18 -3.42 -14.40
C LYS A 88 -14.90 -4.78 -14.32
N ALA A 89 -14.19 -5.82 -13.89
CA ALA A 89 -14.79 -7.15 -13.73
C ALA A 89 -15.92 -7.13 -12.69
N VAL A 90 -15.71 -6.53 -11.52
CA VAL A 90 -16.73 -6.44 -10.46
C VAL A 90 -17.89 -5.54 -10.89
N SER A 91 -17.63 -4.38 -11.52
CA SER A 91 -18.70 -3.47 -11.96
C SER A 91 -19.53 -4.06 -13.09
N SER A 92 -18.97 -4.97 -13.90
CA SER A 92 -19.69 -5.60 -15.02
C SER A 92 -20.61 -6.74 -14.58
N VAL A 93 -20.38 -7.34 -13.40
CA VAL A 93 -21.16 -8.48 -12.89
C VAL A 93 -22.00 -8.14 -11.66
N THR A 94 -21.94 -6.88 -11.18
CA THR A 94 -22.71 -6.39 -10.04
C THR A 94 -23.39 -5.06 -10.39
N PRO A 95 -24.40 -4.61 -9.64
CA PRO A 95 -24.99 -3.28 -9.81
C PRO A 95 -24.10 -2.12 -9.35
N LEU A 96 -22.85 -2.38 -8.93
CA LEU A 96 -21.97 -1.37 -8.39
C LEU A 96 -21.34 -0.53 -9.51
N SER A 97 -21.26 0.79 -9.28
CA SER A 97 -20.43 1.67 -10.11
C SER A 97 -18.95 1.32 -9.99
N LEU A 98 -18.11 1.82 -10.91
CA LEU A 98 -16.64 1.67 -10.82
C LEU A 98 -16.10 2.15 -9.46
N VAL A 99 -16.67 3.24 -8.92
CA VAL A 99 -16.32 3.79 -7.59
C VAL A 99 -16.66 2.77 -6.50
N GLY A 100 -17.90 2.26 -6.49
CA GLY A 100 -18.34 1.27 -5.51
C GLY A 100 -17.55 -0.05 -5.60
N SER A 101 -17.24 -0.52 -6.81
CA SER A 101 -16.40 -1.68 -7.05
C SER A 101 -14.98 -1.48 -6.52
N GLY A 102 -14.36 -0.33 -6.79
CA GLY A 102 -13.03 0.02 -6.28
C GLY A 102 -12.94 0.00 -4.77
N ILE A 103 -13.87 0.69 -4.10
CA ILE A 103 -13.95 0.72 -2.63
C ILE A 103 -14.15 -0.70 -2.07
N LEU A 104 -15.08 -1.47 -2.65
CA LEU A 104 -15.36 -2.84 -2.21
C LEU A 104 -14.11 -3.73 -2.31
N ILE A 105 -13.41 -3.69 -3.45
CA ILE A 105 -12.18 -4.47 -3.67
C ILE A 105 -11.12 -4.06 -2.65
N SER A 106 -10.90 -2.75 -2.44
CA SER A 106 -9.91 -2.24 -1.48
C SER A 106 -10.20 -2.71 -0.06
N LEU A 107 -11.45 -2.62 0.40
CA LEU A 107 -11.88 -3.03 1.73
C LEU A 107 -11.75 -4.54 1.93
N ILE A 108 -12.20 -5.36 0.97
CA ILE A 108 -12.09 -6.82 1.03
C ILE A 108 -10.62 -7.23 1.07
N CYS A 109 -9.78 -6.67 0.19
CA CYS A 109 -8.37 -7.01 0.14
C CYS A 109 -7.66 -6.61 1.45
N ALA A 110 -7.96 -5.44 2.01
CA ALA A 110 -7.39 -5.01 3.29
C ALA A 110 -7.84 -5.86 4.49
N LEU A 111 -9.08 -6.36 4.46
CA LEU A 111 -9.55 -7.33 5.46
C LEU A 111 -8.77 -8.65 5.33
N ILE A 112 -8.61 -9.17 4.11
CA ILE A 112 -7.83 -10.39 3.86
C ILE A 112 -6.37 -10.18 4.29
N ALA A 113 -5.77 -9.03 3.95
CA ALA A 113 -4.42 -8.64 4.37
C ALA A 113 -4.29 -8.67 5.90
N SER A 114 -5.28 -8.13 6.63
CA SER A 114 -5.31 -8.13 8.10
C SER A 114 -5.36 -9.54 8.68
N ILE A 115 -6.19 -10.42 8.10
CA ILE A 115 -6.29 -11.83 8.52
C ILE A 115 -4.98 -12.58 8.27
N TYR A 116 -4.35 -12.39 7.10
CA TYR A 116 -3.08 -13.04 6.80
C TYR A 116 -1.93 -12.47 7.61
N LEU A 117 -1.92 -11.17 7.93
CA LEU A 117 -0.96 -10.57 8.85
C LEU A 117 -1.07 -11.20 10.23
N PHE A 118 -2.30 -11.30 10.77
CA PHE A 118 -2.55 -11.98 12.03
C PHE A 118 -2.01 -13.42 12.02
N LYS A 119 -2.32 -14.20 10.99
CA LYS A 119 -1.84 -15.59 10.85
C LYS A 119 -0.31 -15.65 10.80
N LEU A 120 0.32 -14.71 10.10
CA LEU A 120 1.77 -14.63 9.95
C LEU A 120 2.43 -14.30 11.30
N VAL A 121 1.97 -13.25 11.97
CA VAL A 121 2.52 -12.83 13.27
C VAL A 121 2.27 -13.88 14.35
N LYS A 122 1.11 -14.54 14.36
CA LYS A 122 0.82 -15.64 15.30
C LYS A 122 1.78 -16.82 15.12
N LYS A 123 2.22 -17.10 13.88
CA LYS A 123 3.21 -18.14 13.57
C LYS A 123 4.63 -17.74 13.99
N GLU A 124 5.02 -16.48 13.79
CA GLU A 124 6.38 -16.00 14.10
C GLU A 124 6.56 -15.70 15.59
N PHE A 125 5.50 -15.27 16.26
CA PHE A 125 5.52 -14.89 17.67
C PHE A 125 4.45 -15.62 18.48
N ASP A 126 3.34 -14.94 18.79
CA ASP A 126 2.23 -15.45 19.61
C ASP A 126 0.94 -14.69 19.28
N GLU A 127 -0.19 -15.19 19.78
CA GLU A 127 -1.51 -14.64 19.52
C GLU A 127 -1.68 -13.19 19.98
N LYS A 128 -1.12 -12.83 21.15
CA LYS A 128 -1.21 -11.46 21.68
C LYS A 128 -0.52 -10.47 20.74
N ARG A 129 0.69 -10.79 20.29
CA ARG A 129 1.44 -9.97 19.33
C ARG A 129 0.73 -9.92 17.98
N ALA A 130 0.07 -10.99 17.58
CA ALA A 130 -0.72 -11.02 16.35
C ALA A 130 -1.88 -10.01 16.38
N TYR A 131 -2.63 -9.93 17.49
CA TYR A 131 -3.66 -8.89 17.63
C TYR A 131 -3.06 -7.48 17.61
N ILE A 132 -1.98 -7.24 18.35
CA ILE A 132 -1.33 -5.92 18.39
C ILE A 132 -0.86 -5.50 16.99
N ALA A 133 -0.13 -6.37 16.28
CA ALA A 133 0.34 -6.08 14.92
C ALA A 133 -0.82 -5.79 13.97
N THR A 134 -1.89 -6.59 14.05
CA THR A 134 -3.07 -6.45 13.17
C THR A 134 -3.82 -5.15 13.45
N PHE A 135 -4.02 -4.78 14.71
CA PHE A 135 -4.70 -3.54 15.04
C PHE A 135 -3.86 -2.30 14.74
N LEU A 136 -2.54 -2.35 14.95
CA LEU A 136 -1.64 -1.29 14.48
C LEU A 136 -1.68 -1.13 12.96
N PHE A 137 -1.78 -2.24 12.22
CA PHE A 137 -1.93 -2.23 10.76
C PHE A 137 -3.26 -1.62 10.30
N ILE A 138 -4.37 -1.94 10.97
CA ILE A 138 -5.70 -1.41 10.64
C ILE A 138 -5.80 0.08 11.02
N LEU A 139 -5.24 0.47 12.17
CA LEU A 139 -5.27 1.84 12.69
C LEU A 139 -4.12 2.71 12.18
N TYR A 140 -3.24 2.19 11.33
CA TYR A 140 -2.11 2.95 10.81
C TYR A 140 -2.60 4.27 10.19
N PRO A 141 -1.91 5.42 10.38
CA PRO A 141 -2.41 6.73 9.96
C PRO A 141 -2.83 6.84 8.49
N ILE A 142 -2.24 6.00 7.65
CA ILE A 142 -2.36 6.01 6.20
C ILE A 142 -3.34 4.91 5.72
N SER A 143 -3.89 4.11 6.64
CA SER A 143 -4.77 3.00 6.29
C SER A 143 -6.09 3.44 5.66
N TYR A 144 -6.43 4.73 5.69
CA TYR A 144 -7.59 5.27 4.97
C TYR A 144 -7.52 4.99 3.46
N PHE A 145 -6.31 4.85 2.89
CA PHE A 145 -6.12 4.42 1.50
C PHE A 145 -6.64 3.01 1.17
N THR A 146 -6.96 2.21 2.19
CA THR A 146 -7.66 0.91 1.99
C THR A 146 -9.17 1.03 1.90
N GLY A 147 -9.71 2.25 2.09
CA GLY A 147 -11.13 2.59 1.90
C GLY A 147 -11.41 3.43 0.65
N THR A 148 -10.40 3.77 -0.15
CA THR A 148 -10.54 4.49 -1.43
C THR A 148 -10.25 3.57 -2.62
N ILE A 149 -10.45 4.06 -3.84
CA ILE A 149 -10.27 3.34 -5.11
C ILE A 149 -8.78 3.26 -5.48
N TYR A 150 -8.02 2.63 -4.59
CA TYR A 150 -6.57 2.64 -4.57
C TYR A 150 -6.02 1.22 -4.41
N THR A 151 -4.81 1.01 -4.92
CA THR A 151 -4.19 -0.33 -5.02
C THR A 151 -3.68 -0.89 -3.69
N GLU A 152 -3.64 -0.11 -2.61
CA GLU A 152 -2.99 -0.47 -1.34
C GLU A 152 -3.56 -1.72 -0.71
N GLY A 153 -4.89 -1.82 -0.63
CA GLY A 153 -5.55 -3.00 -0.06
C GLY A 153 -5.14 -4.27 -0.80
N LEU A 154 -5.20 -4.23 -2.13
CA LEU A 154 -4.81 -5.34 -3.01
C LEU A 154 -3.33 -5.67 -2.90
N PHE A 155 -2.46 -4.67 -2.94
CA PHE A 155 -1.01 -4.84 -2.86
C PHE A 155 -0.59 -5.46 -1.53
N LEU A 156 -1.09 -4.93 -0.41
CA LEU A 156 -0.83 -5.46 0.93
C LEU A 156 -1.32 -6.89 1.09
N MET A 157 -2.50 -7.21 0.57
CA MET A 157 -3.02 -8.58 0.55
C MET A 157 -2.05 -9.53 -0.15
N LEU A 158 -1.64 -9.20 -1.37
CA LEU A 158 -0.77 -10.03 -2.20
C LEU A 158 0.61 -10.23 -1.54
N VAL A 159 1.22 -9.16 -1.02
CA VAL A 159 2.52 -9.20 -0.35
C VAL A 159 2.47 -10.02 0.94
N ILE A 160 1.48 -9.76 1.81
CA ILE A 160 1.40 -10.46 3.10
C ILE A 160 1.08 -11.95 2.87
N MET A 161 0.21 -12.26 1.90
CA MET A 161 -0.04 -13.64 1.47
C MET A 161 1.21 -14.29 0.88
N PHE A 162 2.01 -13.56 0.08
CA PHE A 162 3.29 -14.06 -0.43
C PHE A 162 4.17 -14.57 0.72
N PHE A 163 4.38 -13.75 1.75
CA PHE A 163 5.17 -14.16 2.92
C PHE A 163 4.55 -15.34 3.66
N TYR A 164 3.23 -15.37 3.82
CA TYR A 164 2.54 -16.48 4.45
C TYR A 164 2.75 -17.80 3.70
N TYR A 165 2.64 -17.80 2.36
CA TYR A 165 2.82 -18.99 1.55
C TYR A 165 4.30 -19.40 1.38
N VAL A 166 5.24 -18.45 1.39
CA VAL A 166 6.67 -18.73 1.54
C VAL A 166 6.93 -19.47 2.84
N ARG A 167 6.35 -19.02 3.97
CA ARG A 167 6.47 -19.70 5.27
C ARG A 167 5.79 -21.07 5.31
N LYS A 168 4.88 -21.36 4.38
CA LYS A 168 4.22 -22.66 4.21
C LYS A 168 4.91 -23.51 3.14
N GLU A 169 6.03 -23.05 2.59
CA GLU A 169 6.79 -23.72 1.52
C GLU A 169 5.95 -23.97 0.25
N LYS A 170 4.87 -23.19 0.07
CA LYS A 170 4.00 -23.22 -1.11
C LYS A 170 4.51 -22.21 -2.15
N TYR A 171 5.70 -22.48 -2.67
CA TYR A 171 6.47 -21.56 -3.50
C TYR A 171 5.78 -21.17 -4.81
N LEU A 172 5.02 -22.08 -5.43
CA LEU A 172 4.26 -21.76 -6.65
C LEU A 172 3.15 -20.73 -6.37
N VAL A 173 2.41 -20.89 -5.27
CA VAL A 173 1.37 -19.93 -4.85
C VAL A 173 2.00 -18.59 -4.51
N ALA A 174 3.13 -18.59 -3.81
CA ALA A 174 3.88 -17.36 -3.54
C ALA A 174 4.31 -16.67 -4.84
N SER A 175 4.80 -17.43 -5.83
CA SER A 175 5.16 -16.88 -7.14
C SER A 175 3.99 -16.19 -7.82
N VAL A 176 2.82 -16.84 -7.90
CA VAL A 176 1.60 -16.24 -8.46
C VAL A 176 1.28 -14.91 -7.77
N LEU A 177 1.31 -14.88 -6.44
CA LEU A 177 1.03 -13.66 -5.66
C LEU A 177 2.05 -12.55 -5.95
N ALA A 178 3.33 -12.88 -6.12
CA ALA A 178 4.36 -11.91 -6.47
C ALA A 178 4.19 -11.35 -7.90
N GLY A 179 3.83 -12.20 -8.86
CA GLY A 179 3.46 -11.75 -10.22
C GLY A 179 2.26 -10.82 -10.23
N LEU A 180 1.22 -11.15 -9.47
CA LEU A 180 0.04 -10.29 -9.31
C LEU A 180 0.36 -8.98 -8.57
N ALA A 181 1.30 -9.00 -7.61
CA ALA A 181 1.73 -7.79 -6.91
C ALA A 181 2.42 -6.80 -7.86
N ILE A 182 3.26 -7.29 -8.79
CA ILE A 182 3.88 -6.49 -9.86
C ILE A 182 2.80 -5.90 -10.78
N LEU A 183 1.78 -6.70 -11.13
CA LEU A 183 0.64 -6.22 -11.92
C LEU A 183 -0.32 -5.30 -11.15
N THR A 184 -0.14 -5.15 -9.84
CA THR A 184 -0.90 -4.20 -9.02
C THR A 184 -0.18 -2.87 -8.90
N ARG A 185 1.15 -2.90 -8.70
CA ARG A 185 2.01 -1.72 -8.55
C ARG A 185 3.41 -2.00 -9.08
N THR A 186 4.06 -1.00 -9.67
CA THR A 186 5.47 -1.09 -10.09
C THR A 186 6.39 -1.39 -8.90
N SER A 187 6.03 -0.93 -7.70
CA SER A 187 6.71 -1.26 -6.45
C SER A 187 6.67 -2.75 -6.09
N GLY A 188 5.86 -3.58 -6.75
CA GLY A 188 5.86 -5.04 -6.55
C GLY A 188 7.20 -5.72 -6.83
N ILE A 189 8.08 -5.07 -7.62
CA ILE A 189 9.43 -5.57 -7.89
C ILE A 189 10.30 -5.67 -6.61
N VAL A 190 9.93 -5.01 -5.52
CA VAL A 190 10.63 -5.13 -4.22
C VAL A 190 10.53 -6.53 -3.60
N LEU A 191 9.68 -7.41 -4.13
CA LEU A 191 9.67 -8.83 -3.80
C LEU A 191 10.84 -9.60 -4.44
N LEU A 192 11.43 -9.10 -5.53
CA LEU A 192 12.52 -9.78 -6.24
C LEU A 192 13.77 -9.99 -5.37
N PRO A 193 14.25 -9.02 -4.56
CA PRO A 193 15.34 -9.27 -3.61
C PRO A 193 15.07 -10.41 -2.62
N VAL A 194 13.82 -10.57 -2.17
CA VAL A 194 13.42 -11.68 -1.28
C VAL A 194 13.45 -13.00 -2.04
N ILE A 195 12.91 -13.02 -3.25
CA ILE A 195 12.91 -14.19 -4.14
C ILE A 195 14.35 -14.61 -4.46
N PHE A 196 15.21 -13.66 -4.77
CA PHE A 196 16.64 -13.88 -5.03
C PHE A 196 17.32 -14.50 -3.81
N TYR A 197 17.11 -13.95 -2.61
CA TYR A 197 17.64 -14.53 -1.38
C TYR A 197 17.16 -15.98 -1.16
N LEU A 198 15.88 -16.27 -1.40
CA LEU A 198 15.34 -17.62 -1.30
C LEU A 198 15.89 -18.57 -2.38
N PHE A 199 16.12 -18.06 -3.60
CA PHE A 199 16.70 -18.80 -4.70
C PHE A 199 18.12 -19.30 -4.37
N PHE A 200 18.94 -18.47 -3.73
CA PHE A 200 20.29 -18.87 -3.31
C PHE A 200 20.33 -19.59 -1.95
N SER A 201 19.19 -19.70 -1.26
CA SER A 201 19.13 -20.45 -0.01
C SER A 201 19.39 -21.94 -0.24
N LYS A 202 20.25 -22.54 0.60
CA LYS A 202 20.46 -24.00 0.64
C LYS A 202 19.25 -24.76 1.16
N LYS A 203 18.29 -24.07 1.80
CA LYS A 203 17.08 -24.66 2.39
C LYS A 203 15.95 -24.91 1.38
N VAL A 204 16.08 -24.39 0.16
CA VAL A 204 15.04 -24.50 -0.88
C VAL A 204 15.54 -25.42 -1.98
N GLU A 205 14.76 -26.43 -2.35
CA GLU A 205 15.09 -27.34 -3.45
C GLU A 205 14.99 -26.66 -4.82
N LEU A 206 15.73 -27.16 -5.82
CA LEU A 206 15.79 -26.56 -7.16
C LEU A 206 14.41 -26.38 -7.81
N ARG A 207 13.52 -27.38 -7.73
CA ARG A 207 12.15 -27.29 -8.25
C ARG A 207 11.39 -26.11 -7.64
N ASN A 208 11.54 -25.90 -6.33
CA ASN A 208 10.88 -24.82 -5.60
C ASN A 208 11.49 -23.44 -5.91
N LYS A 209 12.79 -23.39 -6.21
CA LYS A 209 13.45 -22.18 -6.73
C LYS A 209 12.89 -21.78 -8.09
N MET A 210 12.70 -22.73 -9.00
CA MET A 210 12.09 -22.47 -10.31
C MET A 210 10.63 -22.03 -10.16
N ASN A 211 9.86 -22.71 -9.30
CA ASN A 211 8.49 -22.32 -9.00
C ASN A 211 8.39 -20.88 -8.49
N LEU A 212 9.38 -20.36 -7.75
CA LEU A 212 9.36 -18.99 -7.21
C LEU A 212 9.48 -17.91 -8.29
N ILE A 213 10.21 -18.14 -9.38
CA ILE A 213 10.57 -17.09 -10.35
C ILE A 213 9.60 -16.93 -11.52
N ILE A 214 8.82 -17.97 -11.85
CA ILE A 214 8.00 -18.02 -13.07
C ILE A 214 7.00 -16.86 -13.16
N PHE A 215 6.13 -16.71 -12.16
CA PHE A 215 5.04 -15.73 -12.23
C PHE A 215 5.46 -14.27 -12.03
N PRO A 216 6.48 -13.93 -11.21
CA PRO A 216 7.07 -12.59 -11.21
C PRO A 216 7.57 -12.16 -12.58
N VAL A 217 8.24 -13.06 -13.31
CA VAL A 217 8.72 -12.80 -14.66
C VAL A 217 7.55 -12.60 -15.62
N ILE A 218 6.52 -13.45 -15.55
CA ILE A 218 5.30 -13.30 -16.35
C ILE A 218 4.60 -11.97 -16.04
N GLY A 219 4.45 -11.60 -14.77
CA GLY A 219 3.82 -10.35 -14.35
C GLY A 219 4.57 -9.12 -14.86
N LEU A 220 5.90 -9.13 -14.77
CA LEU A 220 6.73 -8.07 -15.35
C LEU A 220 6.57 -8.02 -16.87
N PHE A 221 6.64 -9.16 -17.54
CA PHE A 221 6.49 -9.25 -18.99
C PHE A 221 5.14 -8.69 -19.47
N ILE A 222 4.04 -9.06 -18.82
CA ILE A 222 2.70 -8.54 -19.13
C ILE A 222 2.68 -7.01 -19.04
N TYR A 223 3.23 -6.44 -17.97
CA TYR A 223 3.25 -4.98 -17.79
C TYR A 223 4.09 -4.26 -18.86
N LEU A 224 5.24 -4.83 -19.23
CA LEU A 224 6.08 -4.31 -20.31
C LEU A 224 5.37 -4.40 -21.67
N MET A 225 4.65 -5.49 -21.93
CA MET A 225 3.91 -5.67 -23.19
C MET A 225 2.71 -4.72 -23.30
N ILE A 226 2.03 -4.42 -22.19
CA ILE A 226 1.00 -3.39 -22.16
C ILE A 226 1.60 -2.03 -22.53
N ASN A 227 2.77 -1.70 -21.96
CA ASN A 227 3.43 -0.45 -22.27
C ASN A 227 3.85 -0.37 -23.75
N LEU A 228 4.42 -1.45 -24.28
CA LEU A 228 4.78 -1.56 -25.70
C LEU A 228 3.56 -1.41 -26.61
N TYR A 229 2.44 -2.07 -26.27
CA TYR A 229 1.24 -2.07 -27.11
C TYR A 229 0.56 -0.69 -27.15
N TYR A 230 0.39 -0.02 -26.01
CA TYR A 230 -0.34 1.25 -25.95
C TYR A 230 0.52 2.49 -26.18
N PHE A 231 1.83 2.42 -25.90
CA PHE A 231 2.71 3.59 -25.92
C PHE A 231 3.96 3.42 -26.79
N GLY A 232 4.13 2.26 -27.44
CA GLY A 232 5.20 2.01 -28.41
C GLY A 232 6.57 1.66 -27.82
N ASP A 233 6.74 1.68 -26.50
CA ASP A 233 7.99 1.32 -25.81
C ASP A 233 7.69 0.50 -24.53
N PRO A 234 8.39 -0.62 -24.27
CA PRO A 234 8.11 -1.46 -23.09
C PRO A 234 8.40 -0.76 -21.76
N LEU A 235 9.26 0.26 -21.75
CA LEU A 235 9.67 1.07 -20.61
C LEU A 235 9.13 2.51 -20.73
N PHE A 236 8.06 2.73 -21.50
CA PHE A 236 7.49 4.06 -21.71
C PHE A 236 7.22 4.80 -20.39
N PHE A 237 6.64 4.13 -19.39
CA PHE A 237 6.39 4.70 -18.05
C PHE A 237 7.65 5.30 -17.38
N GLN A 238 8.85 4.79 -17.68
CA GLN A 238 10.10 5.34 -17.15
C GLN A 238 10.57 6.56 -17.94
N GLN A 239 10.34 6.57 -19.26
CA GLN A 239 10.68 7.70 -20.12
C GLN A 239 9.73 8.87 -19.89
N GLU A 240 8.44 8.59 -19.71
CA GLU A 240 7.42 9.59 -19.38
C GLU A 240 7.80 10.34 -18.09
N TYR A 241 8.16 9.59 -17.04
CA TYR A 241 8.66 10.16 -15.79
C TYR A 241 9.83 11.13 -16.00
N ALA A 242 10.67 10.92 -17.00
CA ALA A 242 11.81 11.79 -17.26
C ALA A 242 11.44 13.04 -18.08
N GLN A 243 10.34 13.06 -18.83
CA GLN A 243 10.14 14.02 -19.92
C GLN A 243 8.94 14.95 -19.80
N ASN A 244 7.73 14.52 -19.39
CA ASN A 244 6.52 15.31 -19.70
C ASN A 244 5.54 15.62 -18.55
N PHE A 245 5.30 14.73 -17.57
CA PHE A 245 4.35 15.02 -16.47
C PHE A 245 5.04 15.26 -15.12
N TYR A 246 6.24 14.70 -14.98
CA TYR A 246 7.09 14.80 -13.81
C TYR A 246 8.53 15.09 -14.20
N SER A 247 8.84 16.17 -14.92
CA SER A 247 10.24 16.54 -15.22
C SER A 247 11.19 16.56 -13.99
N GLY A 248 10.63 16.49 -12.77
CA GLY A 248 11.33 16.24 -11.52
C GLY A 248 11.43 14.79 -10.98
N LYS A 249 10.85 13.72 -11.56
CA LYS A 249 11.00 12.32 -11.09
C LYS A 249 12.18 11.61 -11.75
N HIS A 250 13.28 11.51 -11.01
CA HIS A 250 14.51 10.87 -11.45
C HIS A 250 15.16 10.15 -10.26
N LEU A 251 16.17 9.32 -10.54
CA LEU A 251 16.91 8.65 -9.50
C LEU A 251 17.70 9.67 -8.66
N ILE A 252 17.54 9.58 -7.35
CA ILE A 252 18.26 10.38 -6.36
C ILE A 252 19.00 9.48 -5.39
N VAL A 253 19.93 10.07 -4.63
CA VAL A 253 20.52 9.38 -3.49
C VAL A 253 19.39 9.00 -2.52
N PRO A 254 19.27 7.72 -2.12
CA PRO A 254 18.21 7.27 -1.25
C PRO A 254 18.09 8.13 0.01
N PHE A 255 16.86 8.49 0.36
CA PHE A 255 16.50 9.29 1.54
C PHE A 255 16.89 10.77 1.48
N SER A 256 17.55 11.24 0.41
CA SER A 256 18.07 12.62 0.35
C SER A 256 16.97 13.68 0.50
N GLU A 257 15.80 13.52 -0.13
CA GLU A 257 14.65 14.42 0.06
C GLU A 257 14.17 14.45 1.51
N SER A 258 14.03 13.29 2.16
CA SER A 258 13.62 13.21 3.57
C SER A 258 14.64 13.88 4.49
N PHE A 259 15.95 13.71 4.22
CA PHE A 259 17.00 14.41 4.96
C PHE A 259 16.95 15.92 4.75
N ASN A 260 16.72 16.37 3.51
CA ASN A 260 16.58 17.80 3.20
C ASN A 260 15.38 18.41 3.93
N THR A 261 14.23 17.74 3.96
CA THR A 261 13.06 18.18 4.72
C THR A 261 13.38 18.34 6.21
N VAL A 262 14.08 17.38 6.82
CA VAL A 262 14.49 17.49 8.23
C VAL A 262 15.43 18.68 8.44
N LYS A 263 16.38 18.89 7.52
CA LYS A 263 17.30 20.03 7.56
C LYS A 263 16.55 21.35 7.45
N GLU A 264 15.58 21.46 6.55
CA GLU A 264 14.79 22.67 6.31
C GLU A 264 13.92 23.06 7.51
N ILE A 265 13.32 22.06 8.17
CA ILE A 265 12.59 22.25 9.42
C ILE A 265 13.54 22.67 10.55
N ALA A 266 14.69 22.00 10.67
CA ALA A 266 15.67 22.30 11.72
C ALA A 266 16.30 23.70 11.56
N SER A 267 16.54 24.14 10.33
CA SER A 267 17.03 25.48 10.01
C SER A 267 15.95 26.56 10.05
N LYS A 268 14.69 26.20 10.32
CA LYS A 268 13.50 27.08 10.29
C LYS A 268 13.28 27.76 8.95
N THR A 269 13.82 27.20 7.86
CA THR A 269 13.52 27.63 6.49
C THR A 269 12.12 27.21 6.05
N SER A 270 11.63 26.10 6.61
CA SER A 270 10.26 25.61 6.48
C SER A 270 9.65 25.41 7.87
N SER A 271 8.33 25.58 8.01
CA SER A 271 7.65 25.50 9.30
C SER A 271 6.84 24.21 9.45
N ILE A 272 6.88 23.60 10.64
CA ILE A 272 5.95 22.52 11.03
C ILE A 272 4.50 23.02 11.10
N SER A 273 4.29 24.33 11.28
CA SER A 273 2.95 24.92 11.28
C SER A 273 2.36 25.09 9.87
N ASP A 274 3.18 24.97 8.82
CA ASP A 274 2.71 25.03 7.44
C ASP A 274 2.14 23.66 7.04
N ASN A 275 0.81 23.58 7.01
CA ASN A 275 0.09 22.36 6.66
C ASN A 275 0.44 21.88 5.25
N TYR A 276 0.52 22.77 4.27
CA TYR A 276 0.82 22.38 2.89
C TYR A 276 2.21 21.73 2.81
N TYR A 277 3.23 22.39 3.37
CA TYR A 277 4.58 21.84 3.42
C TYR A 277 4.65 20.51 4.19
N MET A 278 3.94 20.40 5.30
CA MET A 278 3.87 19.15 6.07
C MET A 278 3.22 18.03 5.26
N MET A 279 2.16 18.29 4.50
CA MET A 279 1.50 17.29 3.66
C MET A 279 2.33 16.85 2.46
N THR A 280 3.12 17.75 1.88
CA THR A 280 3.93 17.42 0.69
C THR A 280 5.31 16.86 1.04
N ASN A 281 5.91 17.26 2.15
CA ASN A 281 7.30 16.91 2.50
C ASN A 281 7.45 16.44 3.95
N GLY A 282 6.91 17.18 4.91
CA GLY A 282 7.15 16.94 6.35
C GLY A 282 6.73 15.54 6.82
N TRP A 283 5.49 15.15 6.56
CA TRP A 283 4.96 13.84 6.91
C TRP A 283 5.68 12.71 6.17
N ASN A 284 6.09 12.93 4.92
CA ASN A 284 6.90 11.96 4.17
C ASN A 284 8.21 11.64 4.90
N ALA A 285 8.97 12.66 5.30
CA ALA A 285 10.21 12.45 6.04
C ALA A 285 9.97 11.72 7.38
N ILE A 286 8.93 12.12 8.12
CA ILE A 286 8.59 11.49 9.41
C ILE A 286 8.26 10.00 9.24
N PHE A 287 7.37 9.66 8.30
CA PHE A 287 6.95 8.27 8.10
C PHE A 287 8.07 7.40 7.53
N VAL A 288 8.88 7.94 6.61
CA VAL A 288 10.03 7.22 6.02
C VAL A 288 11.08 6.92 7.09
N PHE A 289 11.49 7.92 7.88
CA PHE A 289 12.47 7.68 8.94
C PHE A 289 11.94 6.81 10.07
N PHE A 290 10.68 6.99 10.47
CA PHE A 290 10.05 6.09 11.43
C PHE A 290 10.09 4.63 10.94
N SER A 291 9.71 4.40 9.69
CA SER A 291 9.70 3.06 9.09
C SER A 291 11.10 2.49 8.92
N LEU A 292 12.09 3.33 8.59
CA LEU A 292 13.49 2.95 8.51
C LEU A 292 14.04 2.53 9.88
N ILE A 293 13.86 3.34 10.91
CA ILE A 293 14.32 3.04 12.28
C ILE A 293 13.71 1.73 12.76
N VAL A 294 12.38 1.57 12.62
CA VAL A 294 11.72 0.32 13.03
C VAL A 294 12.24 -0.87 12.22
N SER A 295 12.43 -0.72 10.90
CA SER A 295 12.94 -1.80 10.04
C SER A 295 14.38 -2.20 10.39
N LEU A 296 15.24 -1.24 10.75
CA LEU A 296 16.61 -1.49 11.20
C LEU A 296 16.62 -2.27 12.53
N ILE A 297 15.76 -1.89 13.48
CA ILE A 297 15.54 -2.67 14.73
C ILE A 297 15.06 -4.10 14.38
N GLY A 298 14.21 -4.21 13.36
CA GLY A 298 13.68 -5.47 12.84
C GLY A 298 14.72 -6.48 12.35
N ILE A 299 15.91 -6.04 11.91
CA ILE A 299 16.98 -6.92 11.42
C ILE A 299 17.38 -7.98 12.46
N ARG A 300 17.32 -7.64 13.74
CA ARG A 300 17.68 -8.54 14.85
C ARG A 300 16.51 -9.33 15.42
N ILE A 301 15.27 -9.01 15.02
CA ILE A 301 14.04 -9.54 15.62
C ILE A 301 13.32 -10.48 14.67
N LEU A 302 13.30 -10.16 13.38
CA LEU A 302 12.56 -10.89 12.36
C LEU A 302 13.50 -11.78 11.54
N PRO A 303 12.97 -12.87 10.96
CA PRO A 303 13.69 -13.60 9.92
C PRO A 303 14.14 -12.69 8.77
N THR A 304 15.31 -13.00 8.21
CA THR A 304 16.01 -12.18 7.19
C THR A 304 15.16 -11.75 6.01
N THR A 305 14.24 -12.60 5.54
CA THR A 305 13.36 -12.29 4.39
C THR A 305 12.47 -11.07 4.64
N TYR A 306 12.02 -10.84 5.88
CA TYR A 306 11.21 -9.67 6.20
C TYR A 306 12.06 -8.40 6.20
N SER A 307 13.29 -8.48 6.73
CA SER A 307 14.22 -7.35 6.74
C SER A 307 14.67 -6.97 5.34
N ILE A 308 14.95 -7.95 4.48
CA ILE A 308 15.25 -7.71 3.06
C ILE A 308 14.08 -6.95 2.42
N TYR A 309 12.86 -7.43 2.57
CA TYR A 309 11.69 -6.74 2.01
C TYR A 309 11.51 -5.32 2.55
N SER A 310 11.57 -5.14 3.87
CA SER A 310 11.40 -3.83 4.48
C SER A 310 12.43 -2.82 3.99
N LEU A 311 13.71 -3.21 3.98
CA LEU A 311 14.80 -2.34 3.55
C LEU A 311 14.77 -2.09 2.04
N SER A 312 14.52 -3.12 1.22
CA SER A 312 14.37 -2.96 -0.23
C SER A 312 13.18 -2.08 -0.59
N SER A 313 12.06 -2.17 0.15
CA SER A 313 10.90 -1.30 -0.05
C SER A 313 11.23 0.15 0.28
N LEU A 314 11.89 0.39 1.42
CA LEU A 314 12.30 1.74 1.82
C LEU A 314 13.34 2.35 0.87
N LEU A 315 14.30 1.55 0.41
CA LEU A 315 15.25 1.98 -0.60
C LEU A 315 14.54 2.32 -1.90
N PHE A 316 13.66 1.45 -2.40
CA PHE A 316 12.93 1.69 -3.64
C PHE A 316 12.15 3.01 -3.62
N ILE A 317 11.35 3.24 -2.58
CA ILE A 317 10.50 4.45 -2.49
C ILE A 317 11.33 5.72 -2.27
N SER A 318 12.48 5.61 -1.62
CA SER A 318 13.33 6.77 -1.29
C SER A 318 14.38 7.07 -2.35
N SER A 319 14.45 6.28 -3.43
CA SER A 319 15.43 6.42 -4.52
C SER A 319 14.94 7.28 -5.69
N TYR A 320 13.68 7.72 -5.67
CA TYR A 320 13.12 8.59 -6.70
C TYR A 320 12.75 9.93 -6.09
N SER A 321 13.06 11.01 -6.80
CA SER A 321 12.62 12.36 -6.44
C SER A 321 11.11 12.52 -6.60
N TRP A 322 10.58 13.65 -6.13
CA TRP A 322 9.13 13.89 -6.03
C TRP A 322 8.47 12.82 -5.15
N GLY A 323 9.06 12.57 -3.99
CA GLY A 323 8.58 11.65 -2.96
C GLY A 323 7.34 12.13 -2.20
N ILE A 324 6.49 12.96 -2.82
CA ILE A 324 5.33 13.62 -2.19
C ILE A 324 4.31 12.60 -1.66
N SER A 325 4.36 11.35 -2.13
CA SER A 325 3.55 10.22 -1.64
C SER A 325 4.35 9.18 -0.86
N ASN A 326 5.59 9.45 -0.43
CA ASN A 326 6.44 8.42 0.19
C ASN A 326 5.90 7.93 1.54
N ALA A 327 5.23 8.79 2.31
CA ALA A 327 4.50 8.40 3.50
C ALA A 327 3.52 7.27 3.17
N ARG A 328 2.71 7.42 2.11
CA ARG A 328 1.75 6.40 1.67
C ARG A 328 2.38 5.03 1.49
N TYR A 329 3.54 4.97 0.85
CA TYR A 329 4.25 3.71 0.61
C TYR A 329 4.83 3.06 1.87
N THR A 330 5.06 3.81 2.94
CA THR A 330 5.52 3.21 4.20
C THR A 330 4.51 2.24 4.81
N TYR A 331 3.23 2.38 4.48
CA TYR A 331 2.21 1.42 4.89
C TYR A 331 2.48 0.00 4.33
N MET A 332 3.14 -0.09 3.17
CA MET A 332 3.52 -1.33 2.52
C MET A 332 4.69 -2.04 3.22
N VAL A 333 5.41 -1.34 4.10
CA VAL A 333 6.48 -1.88 4.94
C VAL A 333 5.87 -2.64 6.13
N PHE A 334 4.98 -3.59 5.84
CA PHE A 334 4.18 -4.31 6.84
C PHE A 334 4.99 -4.99 7.96
N PRO A 335 6.26 -5.44 7.79
CA PRO A 335 7.00 -6.02 8.91
C PRO A 335 7.22 -5.05 10.07
N MET A 336 7.11 -3.74 9.81
CA MET A 336 7.09 -2.70 10.86
C MET A 336 6.04 -3.02 11.94
N PHE A 337 4.84 -3.44 11.57
CA PHE A 337 3.77 -3.78 12.51
C PHE A 337 4.11 -5.02 13.36
N MET A 338 4.82 -5.98 12.76
CA MET A 338 5.33 -7.14 13.50
C MET A 338 6.34 -6.70 14.57
N ILE A 339 7.23 -5.77 14.23
CA ILE A 339 8.26 -5.26 15.15
C ILE A 339 7.63 -4.45 16.28
N LEU A 340 6.72 -3.51 15.95
CA LEU A 340 6.00 -2.71 16.94
C LEU A 340 5.19 -3.58 17.92
N SER A 341 4.68 -4.73 17.47
CA SER A 341 3.97 -5.67 18.36
C SER A 341 4.84 -6.26 19.48
N LYS A 342 6.17 -6.18 19.35
CA LYS A 342 7.12 -6.67 20.37
C LYS A 342 7.32 -5.70 21.53
N ILE A 343 6.83 -4.46 21.42
CA ILE A 343 6.90 -3.47 22.50
C ILE A 343 6.15 -4.01 23.72
N LYS A 344 6.87 -4.21 24.83
CA LYS A 344 6.31 -4.78 26.07
C LYS A 344 5.64 -3.73 26.95
N ASN A 345 6.11 -2.48 26.87
CA ASN A 345 5.60 -1.38 27.70
C ASN A 345 4.17 -1.02 27.27
N LYS A 346 3.21 -1.20 28.18
CA LYS A 346 1.79 -0.94 27.93
C LYS A 346 1.49 0.54 27.65
N ILE A 347 2.18 1.45 28.32
CA ILE A 347 2.01 2.90 28.12
C ILE A 347 2.46 3.27 26.72
N THR A 348 3.65 2.80 26.30
CA THR A 348 4.19 3.06 24.97
C THR A 348 3.28 2.53 23.86
N ILE A 349 2.81 1.28 23.97
CA ILE A 349 1.93 0.71 22.92
C ILE A 349 0.58 1.42 22.87
N THR A 350 0.00 1.78 24.02
CA THR A 350 -1.25 2.56 24.06
C THR A 350 -1.05 3.95 23.46
N ALA A 351 0.06 4.62 23.74
CA ALA A 351 0.39 5.92 23.14
C ALA A 351 0.51 5.82 21.61
N ILE A 352 1.12 4.74 21.10
CA ILE A 352 1.18 4.49 19.64
C ILE A 352 -0.22 4.28 19.07
N PHE A 353 -1.09 3.51 19.73
CA PHE A 353 -2.49 3.33 19.29
C PHE A 353 -3.27 4.64 19.23
N ILE A 354 -3.14 5.48 20.26
CA ILE A 354 -3.78 6.80 20.29
C ILE A 354 -3.24 7.67 19.16
N LEU A 355 -1.91 7.77 19.01
CA LEU A 355 -1.27 8.55 17.96
C LEU A 355 -1.71 8.09 16.56
N PHE A 356 -1.69 6.78 16.32
CA PHE A 356 -2.10 6.20 15.05
C PHE A 356 -3.56 6.51 14.73
N THR A 357 -4.45 6.34 15.70
CA THR A 357 -5.88 6.63 15.55
C THR A 357 -6.12 8.11 15.28
N SER A 358 -5.51 9.01 16.06
CA SER A 358 -5.68 10.46 15.88
C SER A 358 -5.19 10.93 14.50
N LEU A 359 -4.03 10.45 14.06
CA LEU A 359 -3.50 10.78 12.75
C LEU A 359 -4.34 10.17 11.62
N LEU A 360 -4.84 8.94 11.79
CA LEU A 360 -5.75 8.32 10.82
C LEU A 360 -7.01 9.16 10.61
N LEU A 361 -7.63 9.63 11.69
CA LEU A 361 -8.81 10.50 11.62
C LEU A 361 -8.49 11.84 10.96
N TYR A 362 -7.34 12.43 11.30
CA TYR A 362 -6.90 13.69 10.71
C TYR A 362 -6.64 13.57 9.19
N PHE A 363 -5.85 12.60 8.75
CA PHE A 363 -5.53 12.42 7.33
C PHE A 363 -6.74 11.99 6.50
N THR A 364 -7.67 11.24 7.10
CA THR A 364 -8.94 10.93 6.44
C THR A 364 -9.68 12.22 6.08
N LEU A 365 -9.81 13.18 6.99
CA LEU A 365 -10.48 14.45 6.72
C LEU A 365 -9.76 15.29 5.67
N GLN A 366 -8.41 15.31 5.71
CA GLN A 366 -7.63 16.02 4.69
C GLN A 366 -7.90 15.44 3.31
N PHE A 367 -7.84 14.12 3.18
CA PHE A 367 -8.05 13.43 1.92
C PHE A 367 -9.48 13.60 1.39
N THR A 368 -10.50 13.31 2.21
CA THR A 368 -11.91 13.34 1.77
C THR A 368 -12.37 14.76 1.48
N GLY A 369 -11.83 15.75 2.20
CA GLY A 369 -12.03 17.19 1.95
C GLY A 369 -11.40 17.72 0.66
N GLY A 370 -10.72 16.89 -0.12
CA GLY A 370 -10.05 17.27 -1.36
C GLY A 370 -8.66 17.89 -1.15
N GLY A 371 -8.14 17.87 0.07
CA GLY A 371 -6.77 18.24 0.37
C GLY A 371 -5.78 17.17 -0.08
N TRP A 372 -4.53 17.57 -0.31
CA TRP A 372 -3.45 16.62 -0.57
C TRP A 372 -3.09 15.89 0.73
N GLY A 373 -3.10 14.56 0.69
CA GLY A 373 -2.87 13.69 1.85
C GLY A 373 -1.78 12.66 1.59
N PHE A 374 -0.70 13.05 0.91
CA PHE A 374 0.44 12.22 0.44
C PHE A 374 0.09 11.07 -0.49
#